data_AF-A0A7Y1SVS7-F1
#
_entry.id   AF-A0A7Y1SVS7-F1
#
_cell.length_a   1.000
_cell.length_b   1.000
_cell.length_c   1.000
_cell.angle_alpha   90.00
_cell.angle_beta   90.00
_cell.angle_gamma   90.00
#
_symmetry.space_group_name_H-M   'P 1'
#
loop_
_entity.id
_entity.type
_entity.pdbx_description
1 polymer ?
#
loop_
_entity_poly.entity_id
_entity_poly.type
_entity_poly.pdbx_seq_one_letter_code
_entity_poly.pdbx_strand_id
1 'polypeptide(L)'
;VIAWSWDGANNISNLAQSSFSVGTADTTPPTVTITNPPNGSNQSGPDVTISGTAADTQTGVSRVKVMIQRQSDSSYWDGTTWVNDWSWVDATGTETWSYPLTTLNSTTYTVIAWSWDGANNISNLAQSSFGVGGP
;
A
#
# COMPACT_ATOMS: atom_id res chain seq x y z
N VAL A 1 12.28 -36.15 2.75
CA VAL A 1 12.70 -37.25 3.66
C VAL A 1 12.54 -38.56 2.93
N ILE A 2 13.52 -39.47 3.04
CA ILE A 2 13.43 -40.84 2.53
C ILE A 2 13.43 -41.77 3.75
N ALA A 3 12.48 -42.70 3.81
CA ALA A 3 12.44 -43.75 4.83
C ALA A 3 12.22 -45.12 4.19
N TRP A 4 12.89 -46.14 4.74
CA TRP A 4 12.67 -47.55 4.43
C TRP A 4 12.24 -48.27 5.71
N SER A 5 11.35 -49.26 5.58
CA SER A 5 11.04 -50.21 6.64
C SER A 5 11.39 -51.62 6.20
N TRP A 6 11.91 -52.41 7.12
CA TRP A 6 12.26 -53.82 6.93
C TRP A 6 11.27 -54.67 7.72
N ASP A 7 10.77 -55.75 7.15
CA ASP A 7 10.03 -56.76 7.93
C ASP A 7 10.98 -57.80 8.55
N GLY A 8 10.46 -58.67 9.41
CA GLY A 8 11.22 -59.73 10.08
C GLY A 8 11.77 -60.83 9.16
N ALA A 9 11.53 -60.74 7.84
CA ALA A 9 12.06 -61.62 6.81
C ALA A 9 13.02 -60.90 5.85
N ASN A 10 13.49 -59.70 6.21
CA ASN A 10 14.40 -58.84 5.44
C ASN A 10 13.83 -58.30 4.11
N ASN A 11 12.51 -58.17 3.99
CA ASN A 11 11.93 -57.48 2.84
C ASN A 11 11.91 -55.96 3.07
N ILE A 12 12.34 -55.18 2.08
CA ILE A 12 12.36 -53.71 2.13
C ILE A 12 11.05 -53.17 1.52
N SER A 13 10.35 -52.29 2.24
CA SER A 13 9.15 -51.61 1.74
C SER A 13 9.45 -50.69 0.56
N ASN A 14 8.48 -50.46 -0.32
CA ASN A 14 8.58 -49.44 -1.38
C ASN A 14 9.00 -48.08 -0.81
N LEU A 15 9.77 -47.32 -1.59
CA LEU A 15 10.30 -46.01 -1.21
C LEU A 15 9.16 -45.03 -0.88
N ALA A 16 9.06 -44.62 0.39
CA ALA A 16 8.20 -43.50 0.77
C ALA A 16 9.02 -42.21 0.62
N GLN A 17 8.70 -41.41 -0.41
CA GLN A 17 9.27 -40.08 -0.62
C GLN A 17 8.24 -39.00 -0.27
N SER A 18 8.66 -38.07 0.58
CA SER A 18 7.98 -36.79 0.80
C SER A 18 8.97 -35.66 0.55
N SER A 19 8.61 -34.76 -0.35
CA SER A 19 9.31 -33.50 -0.60
C SER A 19 8.53 -32.35 0.00
N PHE A 20 9.25 -31.35 0.50
CA PHE A 20 8.71 -30.03 0.78
C PHE A 20 9.58 -29.03 0.03
N SER A 21 8.96 -28.01 -0.55
CA SER A 21 9.67 -26.90 -1.16
C SER A 21 9.67 -25.74 -0.19
N VAL A 22 10.83 -25.20 0.12
CA VAL A 22 10.96 -23.88 0.77
C VAL A 22 11.09 -22.87 -0.36
N GLY A 23 10.05 -22.06 -0.57
CA GLY A 23 10.13 -20.93 -1.51
C GLY A 23 11.14 -19.88 -1.02
N THR A 24 11.74 -19.13 -1.94
CA THR A 24 12.52 -17.95 -1.57
C THR A 24 11.58 -16.88 -1.03
N ALA A 25 11.94 -16.25 0.09
CA ALA A 25 11.17 -15.12 0.62
C ALA A 25 11.22 -13.95 -0.37
N ASP A 26 10.09 -13.29 -0.56
CA ASP A 26 10.01 -12.08 -1.38
C ASP A 26 10.67 -10.90 -0.66
N THR A 27 11.61 -10.27 -1.34
CA THR A 27 12.36 -9.11 -0.83
C THR A 27 12.22 -7.89 -1.74
N THR A 28 11.33 -7.93 -2.73
CA THR A 28 11.18 -6.87 -3.74
C THR A 28 10.14 -5.87 -3.27
N PRO A 29 10.49 -4.58 -3.07
CA PRO A 29 9.49 -3.59 -2.68
C PRO A 29 8.42 -3.38 -3.76
N PRO A 30 7.15 -3.13 -3.35
CA PRO A 30 6.13 -2.65 -4.27
C PRO A 30 6.45 -1.23 -4.78
N THR A 31 5.71 -0.80 -5.80
CA THR A 31 5.66 0.59 -6.27
C THR A 31 4.32 1.23 -5.91
N VAL A 32 4.29 2.56 -5.82
CA VAL A 32 3.06 3.35 -5.61
C VAL A 32 3.16 4.67 -6.39
N THR A 33 2.03 5.15 -6.90
CA THR A 33 1.91 6.45 -7.57
C THR A 33 0.64 7.16 -7.12
N ILE A 34 0.63 8.49 -7.16
CA ILE A 34 -0.57 9.32 -6.97
C ILE A 34 -0.87 9.95 -8.33
N THR A 35 -2.03 9.64 -8.91
CA THR A 35 -2.43 10.12 -10.24
C THR A 35 -3.52 11.18 -10.18
N ASN A 36 -4.34 11.18 -9.13
CA ASN A 36 -5.35 12.18 -8.90
C ASN A 36 -5.33 12.67 -7.43
N PRO A 37 -5.45 13.98 -7.19
CA PRO A 37 -5.25 15.05 -8.17
C PRO A 37 -3.83 15.03 -8.80
N PRO A 38 -3.69 15.44 -10.07
CA PRO A 38 -2.38 15.63 -10.68
C PRO A 38 -1.53 16.61 -9.87
N ASN A 39 -0.23 16.38 -9.79
CA ASN A 39 0.66 17.22 -8.99
C ASN A 39 0.63 18.69 -9.48
N GLY A 40 0.44 19.61 -8.54
CA GLY A 40 0.33 21.04 -8.80
C GLY A 40 -1.02 21.49 -9.39
N SER A 41 -2.01 20.59 -9.47
CA SER A 41 -3.34 20.95 -9.97
C SER A 41 -4.17 21.74 -8.95
N ASN A 42 -5.17 22.46 -9.44
CA ASN A 42 -6.17 23.14 -8.61
C ASN A 42 -7.55 22.52 -8.84
N GLN A 43 -8.23 22.22 -7.74
CA GLN A 43 -9.56 21.64 -7.72
C GLN A 43 -10.61 22.75 -7.57
N SER A 44 -11.66 22.68 -8.39
CA SER A 44 -12.75 23.67 -8.39
C SER A 44 -13.75 23.45 -7.25
N GLY A 45 -13.87 22.22 -6.76
CA GLY A 45 -14.78 21.83 -5.68
C GLY A 45 -14.04 21.47 -4.38
N PRO A 46 -14.75 21.53 -3.23
CA PRO A 46 -14.20 21.13 -1.94
C PRO A 46 -14.13 19.61 -1.75
N ASP A 47 -14.72 18.84 -2.65
CA ASP A 47 -14.72 17.38 -2.60
C ASP A 47 -13.71 16.83 -3.60
N VAL A 48 -12.73 16.10 -3.09
CA VAL A 48 -11.59 15.59 -3.84
C VAL A 48 -11.40 14.12 -3.52
N THR A 49 -11.29 13.29 -4.57
CA THR A 49 -10.85 11.90 -4.40
C THR A 49 -9.37 11.81 -4.71
N ILE A 50 -8.57 11.46 -3.72
CA ILE A 50 -7.16 11.13 -3.93
C ILE A 50 -7.11 9.71 -4.47
N SER A 51 -6.42 9.46 -5.56
CA SER A 51 -6.29 8.11 -6.13
C SER A 51 -4.98 7.92 -6.88
N GLY A 52 -4.67 6.65 -7.13
CA GLY A 52 -3.44 6.24 -7.77
C GLY A 52 -3.39 4.75 -8.02
N THR A 53 -2.19 4.28 -8.33
CA THR A 53 -1.92 2.84 -8.51
C THR A 53 -0.80 2.37 -7.61
N ALA A 54 -0.76 1.08 -7.33
CA ALA A 54 0.38 0.40 -6.75
C ALA A 54 0.57 -0.96 -7.45
N ALA A 55 1.80 -1.45 -7.50
CA ALA A 55 2.09 -2.71 -8.15
C ALA A 55 3.23 -3.44 -7.44
N ASP A 56 3.07 -4.75 -7.32
CA ASP A 56 4.12 -5.71 -6.98
C ASP A 56 3.95 -6.95 -7.87
N THR A 57 5.05 -7.60 -8.23
CA THR A 57 5.05 -8.69 -9.21
C THR A 57 5.16 -10.09 -8.58
N GLN A 58 5.48 -10.20 -7.29
CA GLN A 58 5.77 -11.48 -6.66
C GLN A 58 4.70 -11.87 -5.63
N THR A 59 4.42 -11.00 -4.65
CA THR A 59 3.41 -11.25 -3.61
C THR A 59 2.18 -10.34 -3.72
N GLY A 60 2.19 -9.39 -4.65
CA GLY A 60 1.09 -8.45 -4.86
C GLY A 60 1.03 -7.38 -3.77
N VAL A 61 0.25 -6.33 -3.99
CA VAL A 61 0.13 -5.23 -3.01
C VAL A 61 -0.90 -5.59 -1.94
N SER A 62 -0.50 -5.54 -0.67
CA SER A 62 -1.34 -5.88 0.48
C SER A 62 -2.07 -4.68 1.07
N ARG A 63 -1.48 -3.48 1.05
CA ARG A 63 -2.09 -2.25 1.57
C ARG A 63 -1.45 -0.99 0.99
N VAL A 64 -2.24 0.09 0.95
CA VAL A 64 -1.77 1.44 0.62
C VAL A 64 -2.22 2.39 1.73
N LYS A 65 -1.28 3.19 2.25
CA LYS A 65 -1.57 4.26 3.22
C LYS A 65 -1.30 5.62 2.63
N VAL A 66 -2.08 6.59 3.06
CA VAL A 66 -2.01 7.99 2.63
C VAL A 66 -1.89 8.90 3.84
N MET A 67 -1.00 9.87 3.78
CA MET A 67 -0.94 11.01 4.69
C MET A 67 -1.32 12.26 3.92
N ILE A 68 -2.20 13.07 4.49
CA ILE A 68 -2.73 14.27 3.87
C ILE A 68 -2.47 15.42 4.82
N GLN A 69 -1.68 16.40 4.37
CA GLN A 69 -1.35 17.59 5.14
C GLN A 69 -2.05 18.80 4.53
N ARG A 70 -2.80 19.54 5.35
CA ARG A 70 -3.35 20.84 5.01
C ARG A 70 -2.30 21.92 5.27
N GLN A 71 -1.93 22.69 4.24
CA GLN A 71 -0.81 23.63 4.34
C GLN A 71 -1.12 24.89 5.14
N SER A 72 -2.39 25.34 5.18
CA SER A 72 -2.77 26.58 5.88
C SER A 72 -2.47 26.57 7.38
N ASP A 73 -2.48 25.41 8.03
CA ASP A 73 -2.25 25.24 9.46
C ASP A 73 -1.35 24.06 9.80
N SER A 74 -0.69 23.47 8.79
CA SER A 74 0.20 22.30 8.95
C SER A 74 -0.44 21.08 9.62
N SER A 75 -1.77 20.98 9.61
CA SER A 75 -2.50 19.86 10.22
C SER A 75 -2.57 18.64 9.29
N TYR A 76 -2.75 17.46 9.87
CA TYR A 76 -2.83 16.17 9.19
C TYR A 76 -4.21 15.55 9.36
N TRP A 77 -4.73 14.92 8.31
CA TRP A 77 -6.01 14.22 8.37
C TRP A 77 -5.85 12.84 9.02
N ASP A 78 -6.59 12.56 10.09
CA ASP A 78 -6.56 11.26 10.79
C ASP A 78 -7.64 10.28 10.34
N GLY A 79 -8.47 10.67 9.37
CA GLY A 79 -9.65 9.92 8.94
C GLY A 79 -10.97 10.51 9.44
N THR A 80 -10.92 11.38 10.46
CA THR A 80 -12.08 11.96 11.11
C THR A 80 -11.96 13.47 11.33
N THR A 81 -10.77 13.95 11.69
CA THR A 81 -10.49 15.34 11.98
C THR A 81 -9.07 15.70 11.55
N TRP A 82 -8.80 17.01 11.50
CA TRP A 82 -7.46 17.54 11.32
C TRP A 82 -6.77 17.62 12.69
N VAL A 83 -5.61 16.99 12.80
CA VAL A 83 -4.80 16.92 14.02
C VAL A 83 -3.39 17.47 13.79
N ASN A 84 -2.67 17.78 14.86
CA ASN A 84 -1.31 18.31 14.79
C ASN A 84 -0.24 17.22 14.63
N ASP A 85 -0.59 15.96 14.90
CA ASP A 85 0.31 14.82 14.79
C ASP A 85 0.22 14.13 13.43
N TRP A 86 1.33 13.60 12.95
CA TRP A 86 1.38 12.87 11.69
C TRP A 86 0.42 11.68 11.73
N SER A 87 -0.54 11.68 10.81
CA SER A 87 -1.60 10.67 10.76
C SER A 87 -1.71 10.07 9.37
N TRP A 88 -1.89 8.75 9.34
CA TRP A 88 -2.00 7.95 8.13
C TRP A 88 -3.35 7.27 8.09
N VAL A 89 -4.01 7.34 6.93
CA VAL A 89 -5.27 6.67 6.65
C VAL A 89 -5.06 5.54 5.67
N ASP A 90 -5.86 4.48 5.78
CA ASP A 90 -5.87 3.39 4.81
C ASP A 90 -6.69 3.80 3.58
N ALA A 91 -6.11 3.60 2.39
CA ALA A 91 -6.84 3.75 1.14
C ALA A 91 -7.74 2.54 0.88
N THR A 92 -8.80 2.74 0.09
CA THR A 92 -9.62 1.64 -0.42
C THR A 92 -8.98 1.07 -1.68
N GLY A 93 -8.81 -0.24 -1.74
CA GLY A 93 -8.12 -0.93 -2.84
C GLY A 93 -6.60 -0.94 -2.69
N THR A 94 -5.93 -1.75 -3.52
CA THR A 94 -4.48 -1.95 -3.45
C THR A 94 -3.80 -1.66 -4.79
N GLU A 95 -4.20 -2.33 -5.88
CA GLU A 95 -3.62 -2.08 -7.22
C GLU A 95 -4.08 -0.76 -7.83
N THR A 96 -5.40 -0.52 -7.79
CA THR A 96 -6.01 0.78 -8.01
C THR A 96 -6.64 1.19 -6.69
N TRP A 97 -6.16 2.29 -6.13
CA TRP A 97 -6.54 2.71 -4.78
C TRP A 97 -7.13 4.11 -4.78
N SER A 98 -7.99 4.39 -3.80
CA SER A 98 -8.60 5.71 -3.63
C SER A 98 -8.88 6.05 -2.17
N TYR A 99 -8.91 7.35 -1.88
CA TYR A 99 -9.30 7.92 -0.60
C TYR A 99 -10.14 9.19 -0.83
N PRO A 100 -11.46 9.17 -0.53
CA PRO A 100 -12.31 10.33 -0.67
C PRO A 100 -12.08 11.33 0.49
N LEU A 101 -12.03 12.61 0.16
CA LEU A 101 -11.93 13.70 1.13
C LEU A 101 -12.93 14.80 0.75
N THR A 102 -13.84 15.12 1.67
CA THR A 102 -14.93 16.07 1.42
C THR A 102 -14.78 17.34 2.24
N THR A 103 -15.50 18.40 1.85
CA THR A 103 -15.58 19.65 2.63
C THR A 103 -14.22 20.32 2.88
N LEU A 104 -13.32 20.28 1.89
CA LEU A 104 -12.00 20.87 2.02
C LEU A 104 -12.01 22.40 2.03
N ASN A 105 -11.16 22.97 2.89
CA ASN A 105 -10.89 24.40 2.93
C ASN A 105 -10.11 24.83 1.69
N SER A 106 -10.28 26.10 1.30
CA SER A 106 -9.53 26.74 0.22
C SER A 106 -8.06 26.93 0.60
N THR A 107 -7.20 25.99 0.22
CA THR A 107 -5.76 25.97 0.55
C THR A 107 -5.06 24.90 -0.29
N THR A 108 -3.75 24.75 -0.09
CA THR A 108 -2.96 23.67 -0.67
C THR A 108 -2.93 22.47 0.26
N TYR A 109 -2.95 21.28 -0.33
CA TYR A 109 -2.78 20.01 0.35
C TYR A 109 -1.57 19.28 -0.21
N THR A 110 -0.80 18.66 0.68
CA THR A 110 0.26 17.73 0.30
C THR A 110 -0.19 16.32 0.65
N VAL A 111 -0.02 15.41 -0.29
CA VAL A 111 -0.36 13.99 -0.16
C VAL A 111 0.92 13.18 -0.26
N ILE A 112 1.14 12.28 0.69
CA ILE A 112 2.18 11.27 0.62
C ILE A 112 1.51 9.89 0.66
N ALA A 113 1.96 8.98 -0.20
CA ALA A 113 1.48 7.60 -0.24
C ALA A 113 2.65 6.60 -0.23
N TRP A 114 2.41 5.45 0.39
CA TRP A 114 3.27 4.26 0.37
C TRP A 114 2.43 2.99 0.40
N SER A 115 3.02 1.92 -0.12
CA SER A 115 2.39 0.60 -0.19
C SER A 115 3.26 -0.46 0.47
N TRP A 116 2.59 -1.55 0.88
CA TRP A 116 3.21 -2.78 1.31
C TRP A 116 2.79 -3.92 0.39
N ASP A 117 3.66 -4.91 0.21
CA ASP A 117 3.34 -6.14 -0.48
C ASP A 117 2.91 -7.27 0.48
N GLY A 118 2.66 -8.46 -0.05
CA GLY A 118 2.29 -9.64 0.75
C GLY A 118 3.43 -10.18 1.64
N ALA A 119 4.68 -9.79 1.39
CA ALA A 119 5.84 -10.14 2.22
C ALA A 119 6.25 -9.05 3.22
N ASN A 120 5.51 -7.93 3.25
CA ASN A 120 5.76 -6.75 4.07
C ASN A 120 6.97 -5.89 3.63
N ASN A 121 7.43 -6.00 2.39
CA ASN A 121 8.33 -4.98 1.83
C ASN A 121 7.57 -3.66 1.64
N ILE A 122 8.26 -2.53 1.75
CA ILE A 122 7.66 -1.18 1.73
C ILE A 122 8.16 -0.42 0.51
N SER A 123 7.25 0.21 -0.23
CA SER A 123 7.60 1.06 -1.37
C SER A 123 8.41 2.29 -0.98
N ASN A 124 9.06 2.91 -1.96
CA ASN A 124 9.38 4.33 -1.87
C ASN A 124 8.10 5.17 -1.74
N LEU A 125 8.22 6.37 -1.17
CA LEU A 125 7.10 7.30 -1.04
C LEU A 125 6.77 7.94 -2.39
N ALA A 126 5.49 8.00 -2.72
CA ALA A 126 4.97 8.93 -3.72
C ALA A 126 4.48 10.20 -3.03
N GLN A 127 4.70 11.36 -3.67
CA GLN A 127 4.22 12.65 -3.18
C GLN A 127 3.52 13.40 -4.30
N SER A 128 2.41 14.06 -3.96
CA SER A 128 1.70 15.00 -4.83
C SER A 128 1.21 16.19 -4.01
N SER A 129 0.93 17.30 -4.68
CA SER A 129 0.28 18.46 -4.09
C SER A 129 -0.85 18.95 -4.97
N PHE A 130 -1.88 19.53 -4.37
CA PHE A 130 -2.98 20.17 -5.10
C PHE A 130 -3.59 21.31 -4.28
N GLY A 131 -4.14 22.32 -4.97
CA GLY A 131 -4.93 23.36 -4.34
C GLY A 131 -6.43 23.08 -4.40
N VAL A 132 -7.18 23.65 -3.47
CA VAL A 132 -8.64 23.75 -3.47
C VAL A 132 -8.98 25.23 -3.40
N GLY A 133 -9.95 25.70 -4.20
CA GLY A 133 -10.55 27.03 -4.01
C GLY A 133 -9.91 28.22 -4.76
N GLY A 134 -9.15 27.97 -5.83
CA GLY A 134 -8.90 28.98 -6.88
C GLY A 134 -7.57 28.81 -7.63
N PRO A 135 -7.47 29.26 -8.90
CA PRO A 135 -6.20 29.49 -9.58
C PRO A 135 -5.41 30.66 -8.97
#